data_AF-A0A2V1DRH8-F1
#
_entry.id   AF-A0A2V1DRH8-F1
#
_cell.length_a   1.000
_cell.length_b   1.000
_cell.length_c   1.000
_cell.angle_alpha   90.00
_cell.angle_beta   90.00
_cell.angle_gamma   90.00
#
_symmetry.space_group_name_H-M   'P 1'
#
loop_
_entity.id
_entity.type
_entity.pdbx_description
1 polymer ?
#
loop_
_entity_poly.entity_id
_entity_poly.type
_entity_poly.pdbx_seq_one_letter_code
_entity_poly.pdbx_strand_id
1 'polypeptide(L)'
;PLAISMTIAGMFAMACLNCAEIFFLIFYTFKRYNGLYFWSMLIAVVGTFLEAISNLFRLYKIGPNMLMATLLGVGWWGMVTGQSTALYSRLHLIVSNRRKTRAVLVMIIASFIFIQIPDVILWLGWNQNLHGFVLGFHIFERLQLVVIAVQETIISGLYIWEVGHGLKSVIALRGSEARAVVRELIIINALVILLDLSLITTVYTGHLNIQITYQPLVYSVKLKLEFIVLNKLVTVLSQRD
;
A
#
# COMPACT_ATOMS: atom_id res chain seq x y z
N PRO A 1 -5.72 5.46 -28.23
CA PRO A 1 -6.65 6.62 -28.36
C PRO A 1 -6.22 7.76 -27.43
N LEU A 2 -6.26 9.01 -27.91
CA LEU A 2 -5.76 10.18 -27.18
C LEU A 2 -6.36 10.31 -25.76
N ALA A 3 -7.68 10.10 -25.63
CA ALA A 3 -8.38 10.19 -24.35
C ALA A 3 -7.79 9.23 -23.29
N ILE A 4 -7.50 7.97 -23.66
CA ILE A 4 -6.95 6.97 -22.75
C ILE A 4 -5.54 7.39 -22.28
N SER A 5 -4.71 7.88 -23.19
CA SER A 5 -3.36 8.35 -22.85
C SER A 5 -3.38 9.57 -21.93
N MET A 6 -4.32 10.50 -22.13
CA MET A 6 -4.51 11.66 -21.24
C MET A 6 -4.99 11.24 -19.85
N THR A 7 -5.94 10.30 -19.75
CA THR A 7 -6.38 9.74 -18.46
C THR A 7 -5.22 9.06 -17.74
N ILE A 8 -4.42 8.27 -18.45
CA ILE A 8 -3.25 7.58 -17.90
C ILE A 8 -2.21 8.58 -17.36
N ALA A 9 -1.89 9.62 -18.14
CA ALA A 9 -0.98 10.68 -17.72
C ALA A 9 -1.50 11.42 -16.48
N GLY A 10 -2.80 11.72 -16.42
CA GLY A 10 -3.45 12.33 -15.26
C GLY A 10 -3.36 11.46 -14.01
N MET A 11 -3.56 10.15 -14.13
CA MET A 11 -3.42 9.22 -13.01
C MET A 11 -2.00 9.18 -12.46
N PHE A 12 -0.98 9.09 -13.32
CA PHE A 12 0.42 9.14 -12.87
C PHE A 12 0.78 10.49 -12.25
N ALA A 13 0.33 11.60 -12.83
CA ALA A 13 0.55 12.93 -12.25
C ALA A 13 -0.04 13.04 -10.84
N MET A 14 -1.27 12.56 -10.65
CA MET A 14 -1.92 12.51 -9.32
C MET A 14 -1.16 11.62 -8.34
N ALA A 15 -0.72 10.44 -8.77
CA ALA A 15 0.08 9.53 -7.94
C ALA A 15 1.39 10.20 -7.48
N CYS A 16 2.11 10.84 -8.41
CA CYS A 16 3.35 11.55 -8.10
C CYS A 16 3.14 12.74 -7.17
N LEU A 17 2.07 13.53 -7.38
CA LEU A 17 1.72 14.66 -6.51
C LEU A 17 1.39 14.19 -5.09
N ASN A 18 0.58 13.14 -4.95
CA ASN A 18 0.26 12.55 -3.65
C ASN A 18 1.54 12.04 -2.95
N CYS A 19 2.40 11.33 -3.67
CA CYS A 19 3.67 10.85 -3.13
C CYS A 19 4.58 12.01 -2.66
N ALA A 20 4.67 13.09 -3.45
CA ALA A 20 5.45 14.27 -3.07
C ALA A 20 4.88 14.94 -1.82
N GLU A 21 3.57 15.14 -1.74
CA GLU A 21 2.90 15.70 -0.56
C GLU A 21 3.17 14.85 0.68
N ILE A 22 2.97 13.53 0.59
CA ILE A 22 3.21 12.61 1.71
C ILE A 22 4.68 12.59 2.09
N PHE A 23 5.61 12.64 1.13
CA PHE A 23 7.04 12.72 1.39
C PHE A 23 7.36 13.93 2.27
N PHE A 24 6.88 15.13 1.92
CA PHE A 24 7.09 16.32 2.74
C PHE A 24 6.40 16.20 4.11
N LEU A 25 5.18 15.67 4.16
CA LEU A 25 4.45 15.45 5.41
C LEU A 25 5.18 14.50 6.38
N ILE A 26 5.82 13.44 5.86
CA ILE A 26 6.63 12.52 6.67
C ILE A 26 7.76 13.28 7.37
N PHE A 27 8.55 14.07 6.65
CA PHE A 27 9.65 14.82 7.26
C PHE A 27 9.18 15.96 8.16
N TYR A 28 8.02 16.54 7.88
CA TYR A 28 7.44 17.59 8.71
C TYR A 28 6.90 17.06 10.05
N THR A 29 6.23 15.90 10.04
CA THR A 29 5.56 15.35 11.22
C THR A 29 6.50 14.54 12.13
N PHE A 30 7.45 13.78 11.56
CA PHE A 30 8.33 12.92 12.35
C PHE A 30 9.56 13.68 12.83
N LYS A 31 9.63 13.95 14.15
CA LYS A 31 10.84 14.53 14.78
C LYS A 31 11.96 13.53 15.06
N ARG A 32 11.67 12.22 15.01
CA ARG A 32 12.63 11.13 15.23
C ARG A 32 12.49 10.09 14.13
N TYR A 33 13.59 9.80 13.42
CA TYR A 33 13.62 8.94 12.23
C TYR A 33 13.93 7.46 12.52
N ASN A 34 13.81 7.00 13.76
CA ASN A 34 14.21 5.65 14.16
C ASN A 34 13.04 4.65 14.23
N GLY A 35 11.81 5.08 13.97
CA GLY A 35 10.63 4.23 14.06
C GLY A 35 10.43 3.35 12.83
N LEU A 36 9.99 2.10 13.02
CA LEU A 36 9.60 1.19 11.95
C LEU A 36 8.55 1.82 11.01
N TYR A 37 7.58 2.55 11.59
CA TYR A 37 6.57 3.26 10.82
C TYR A 37 7.19 4.26 9.85
N PHE A 38 8.12 5.10 10.32
CA PHE A 38 8.77 6.13 9.49
C PHE A 38 9.45 5.50 8.27
N TRP A 39 10.25 4.46 8.47
CA TRP A 39 10.94 3.77 7.38
C TRP A 39 9.98 3.03 6.45
N SER A 40 8.96 2.36 6.99
CA SER A 40 7.95 1.66 6.19
C SER A 40 7.21 2.63 5.27
N MET A 41 6.79 3.76 5.83
CA MET A 41 6.07 4.83 5.16
C MET A 41 6.94 5.52 4.10
N LEU A 42 8.21 5.81 4.41
CA LEU A 42 9.17 6.38 3.47
C LEU A 42 9.45 5.43 2.29
N ILE A 43 9.72 4.15 2.57
CA ILE A 43 9.97 3.13 1.55
C ILE A 43 8.75 2.97 0.65
N ALA A 44 7.54 2.96 1.21
CA ALA A 44 6.30 2.86 0.46
C ALA A 44 6.08 4.07 -0.47
N VAL A 45 6.32 5.30 0.01
CA VAL A 45 6.20 6.52 -0.81
C VAL A 45 7.23 6.52 -1.93
N VAL A 46 8.50 6.27 -1.61
CA VAL A 46 9.58 6.24 -2.61
C VAL A 46 9.35 5.12 -3.62
N GLY A 47 8.91 3.94 -3.17
CA GLY A 47 8.57 2.82 -4.04
C GLY A 47 7.42 3.14 -4.98
N THR A 48 6.34 3.74 -4.46
CA THR A 48 5.18 4.17 -5.27
C THR A 48 5.58 5.22 -6.30
N PHE A 49 6.42 6.17 -5.91
CA PHE A 49 6.93 7.21 -6.82
C PHE A 49 7.83 6.60 -7.92
N LEU A 50 8.73 5.70 -7.55
CA LEU A 50 9.63 5.02 -8.48
C LEU A 50 8.84 4.15 -9.48
N GLU A 51 7.82 3.43 -9.00
CA GLU A 51 6.92 2.64 -9.84
C GLU A 51 6.19 3.54 -10.84
N ALA A 52 5.57 4.62 -10.36
CA ALA A 52 4.81 5.54 -11.21
C ALA A 52 5.67 6.17 -12.31
N ILE A 53 6.87 6.65 -11.99
CA ILE A 53 7.78 7.26 -12.97
C ILE A 53 8.31 6.23 -13.95
N SER A 54 8.70 5.05 -13.48
CA SER A 54 9.25 4.01 -14.35
C SER A 54 8.20 3.50 -15.34
N ASN A 55 6.93 3.41 -14.91
CA ASN A 55 5.81 3.05 -15.78
C ASN A 55 5.53 4.15 -16.80
N LEU A 56 5.54 5.42 -16.37
CA LEU A 56 5.39 6.56 -17.27
C LEU A 56 6.46 6.55 -18.37
N PHE A 57 7.73 6.39 -17.99
CA PHE A 57 8.85 6.35 -18.93
C PHE A 57 8.73 5.17 -19.89
N ARG A 58 8.34 3.99 -19.39
CA ARG A 58 8.12 2.80 -20.21
C ARG A 58 6.96 2.98 -21.20
N LEU A 59 5.87 3.64 -20.78
CA LEU A 59 4.72 3.93 -21.65
C LEU A 59 5.10 4.84 -22.83
N TYR A 60 5.91 5.86 -22.57
CA TYR A 60 6.41 6.78 -23.60
C TYR A 60 7.69 6.28 -24.30
N LYS A 61 8.15 5.06 -23.98
CA LYS A 61 9.38 4.44 -24.52
C LYS A 61 10.63 5.32 -24.32
N ILE A 62 10.71 6.01 -23.18
CA ILE A 62 11.81 6.87 -22.79
C ILE A 62 12.81 6.04 -21.98
N GLY A 63 13.91 5.62 -22.62
CA GLY A 63 15.02 4.91 -21.98
C GLY A 63 15.04 3.38 -22.21
N PRO A 64 16.06 2.69 -21.69
CA PRO A 64 16.24 1.24 -21.89
C PRO A 64 15.10 0.44 -21.24
N ASN A 65 14.39 -0.39 -22.01
CA ASN A 65 13.23 -1.15 -21.50
C ASN A 65 13.58 -2.03 -20.29
N MET A 66 14.74 -2.68 -20.29
CA MET A 66 15.17 -3.55 -19.19
C MET A 66 15.45 -2.77 -17.91
N LEU A 67 16.05 -1.59 -18.03
CA LEU A 67 16.30 -0.72 -16.87
C LEU A 67 14.98 -0.27 -16.25
N MET A 68 14.03 0.17 -17.07
CA MET A 68 12.70 0.57 -16.60
C MET A 68 11.93 -0.60 -15.99
N ALA A 69 12.01 -1.79 -16.59
CA ALA A 69 11.37 -3.01 -16.07
C ALA A 69 11.92 -3.42 -14.69
N THR A 70 13.23 -3.30 -14.47
CA THR A 70 13.85 -3.57 -13.17
C THR A 70 13.48 -2.52 -12.13
N LEU A 71 13.52 -1.23 -12.49
CA LEU A 71 13.10 -0.15 -11.58
C LEU A 71 11.63 -0.28 -11.19
N LEU A 72 10.77 -0.74 -12.10
CA LEU A 72 9.39 -1.08 -11.80
C LEU A 72 9.27 -2.18 -10.76
N GLY A 73 9.97 -3.30 -10.94
CA GLY A 73 9.93 -4.41 -9.97
C GLY A 73 10.41 -3.99 -8.58
N VAL A 74 11.50 -3.22 -8.51
CA VAL A 74 12.05 -2.71 -7.24
C VAL A 74 11.10 -1.69 -6.59
N GLY A 75 10.55 -0.76 -7.37
CA GLY A 75 9.58 0.22 -6.89
C GLY A 75 8.31 -0.44 -6.38
N TRP A 76 7.84 -1.46 -7.09
CA TRP A 76 6.68 -2.25 -6.73
C TRP A 76 6.86 -3.00 -5.41
N TRP A 77 8.00 -3.67 -5.19
CA TRP A 77 8.33 -4.28 -3.90
C TRP A 77 8.29 -3.26 -2.76
N GLY A 78 8.92 -2.10 -2.96
CA GLY A 78 8.92 -1.01 -1.97
C GLY A 78 7.51 -0.50 -1.67
N MET A 79 6.69 -0.31 -2.69
CA MET A 79 5.30 0.14 -2.59
C MET A 79 4.44 -0.84 -1.78
N VAL A 80 4.37 -2.10 -2.21
CA VAL A 80 3.46 -3.11 -1.63
C VAL A 80 3.93 -3.54 -0.25
N THR A 81 5.21 -3.88 -0.12
CA THR A 81 5.76 -4.34 1.17
C THR A 81 5.83 -3.20 2.17
N GLY A 82 6.23 -2.00 1.73
CA GLY A 82 6.26 -0.81 2.60
C GLY A 82 4.88 -0.45 3.14
N GLN A 83 3.83 -0.55 2.31
CA GLN A 83 2.46 -0.30 2.75
C GLN A 83 2.00 -1.36 3.78
N SER A 84 2.25 -2.64 3.51
CA SER A 84 1.95 -3.73 4.44
C SER A 84 2.69 -3.58 5.78
N THR A 85 3.95 -3.15 5.76
CA THR A 85 4.74 -2.94 6.98
C THR A 85 4.33 -1.67 7.73
N ALA A 86 3.82 -0.63 7.06
CA ALA A 86 3.23 0.54 7.71
C ALA A 86 1.98 0.17 8.53
N LEU A 87 1.06 -0.60 7.91
CA LEU A 87 -0.13 -1.15 8.56
C LEU A 87 0.25 -2.05 9.76
N TYR A 88 1.25 -2.91 9.59
CA TYR A 88 1.80 -3.71 10.68
C TYR A 88 2.36 -2.87 11.82
N SER A 89 3.12 -1.82 11.50
CA SER A 89 3.70 -0.94 12.51
C SER A 89 2.62 -0.25 13.34
N ARG A 90 1.49 0.14 12.74
CA ARG A 90 0.32 0.64 13.49
C ARG A 90 -0.29 -0.43 14.37
N LEU A 91 -0.52 -1.63 13.84
CA LEU A 91 -1.09 -2.74 14.60
C LEU A 91 -0.23 -3.06 15.83
N HIS A 92 1.09 -3.04 15.68
CA HIS A 92 2.04 -3.25 16.77
C HIS A 92 1.93 -2.21 17.90
N LEU A 93 1.49 -0.97 17.61
CA LEU A 93 1.29 0.06 18.65
C LEU A 93 0.06 -0.20 19.52
N ILE A 94 -0.94 -0.92 19.01
CA ILE A 94 -2.22 -1.16 19.71
C ILE A 94 -2.26 -2.54 20.36
N VAL A 95 -1.71 -3.55 19.68
CA VAL A 95 -1.82 -4.95 20.11
C VAL A 95 -0.79 -5.28 21.18
N SER A 96 -1.25 -5.59 22.39
CA SER A 96 -0.38 -6.06 23.47
C SER A 96 0.12 -7.50 23.26
N ASN A 97 -0.63 -8.34 22.52
CA ASN A 97 -0.27 -9.75 22.31
C ASN A 97 0.75 -9.92 21.17
N ARG A 98 2.02 -10.11 21.54
CA ARG A 98 3.14 -10.31 20.60
C ARG A 98 2.97 -11.50 19.64
N ARG A 99 2.20 -12.53 19.98
CA ARG A 99 1.99 -13.70 19.09
C ARG A 99 1.20 -13.31 17.84
N LYS A 100 0.13 -12.52 17.99
CA LYS A 100 -0.69 -12.06 16.86
C LYS A 100 0.14 -11.18 15.91
N THR A 101 0.86 -10.22 16.49
CA THR A 101 1.72 -9.32 15.72
C THR A 101 2.82 -10.10 14.98
N ARG A 102 3.49 -11.05 15.65
CA ARG A 102 4.49 -11.90 14.98
C ARG A 102 3.89 -12.75 13.85
N ALA A 103 2.68 -13.28 14.00
CA ALA A 103 2.01 -14.02 12.94
C ALA A 103 1.74 -13.13 11.71
N VAL A 104 1.32 -11.88 11.91
CA VAL A 104 1.16 -10.89 10.83
C VAL A 104 2.49 -10.61 10.14
N LEU A 105 3.58 -10.44 10.89
CA LEU A 105 4.90 -10.24 10.29
C LEU A 105 5.33 -11.43 9.44
N VAL A 106 5.11 -12.66 9.93
CA VAL A 106 5.38 -13.89 9.17
C VAL A 106 4.55 -13.94 7.89
N MET A 107 3.27 -13.54 7.94
CA MET A 107 2.41 -13.45 6.76
C MET A 107 2.95 -12.45 5.72
N ILE A 108 3.44 -11.27 6.15
CA ILE A 108 4.06 -10.27 5.26
C ILE A 108 5.31 -10.85 4.59
N ILE A 109 6.20 -11.47 5.38
CA ILE A 109 7.44 -12.05 4.88
C ILE A 109 7.16 -13.22 3.91
N ALA A 110 6.21 -14.09 4.24
CA ALA A 110 5.82 -15.19 3.38
C ALA A 110 5.24 -14.69 2.05
N SER A 111 4.38 -13.66 2.08
CA SER A 111 3.81 -13.06 0.87
C SER A 111 4.89 -12.40 0.01
N PHE A 112 5.88 -11.76 0.62
CA PHE A 112 7.04 -11.23 -0.11
C PHE A 112 7.81 -12.35 -0.84
N ILE A 113 8.17 -13.42 -0.14
CA ILE A 113 9.00 -14.50 -0.69
C ILE A 113 8.27 -15.34 -1.73
N PHE A 114 7.03 -15.76 -1.44
CA PHE A 114 6.31 -16.74 -2.26
C PHE A 114 5.47 -16.11 -3.37
N ILE A 115 5.13 -14.83 -3.24
CA ILE A 115 4.27 -14.13 -4.23
C ILE A 115 5.07 -13.05 -4.94
N GLN A 116 5.64 -12.09 -4.20
CA GLN A 116 6.25 -10.91 -4.83
C GLN A 116 7.55 -11.21 -5.58
N ILE A 117 8.41 -12.10 -5.06
CA ILE A 117 9.65 -12.47 -5.75
C ILE A 117 9.36 -13.21 -7.07
N PRO A 118 8.54 -14.29 -7.09
CA PRO A 118 8.19 -14.98 -8.33
C PRO A 118 7.51 -14.07 -9.36
N ASP A 119 6.63 -13.15 -8.94
CA ASP A 119 5.95 -12.21 -9.85
C ASP A 119 6.95 -11.33 -10.62
N VAL A 120 7.91 -10.72 -9.92
CA VAL A 120 8.94 -9.88 -10.56
C VAL A 120 9.87 -10.70 -11.45
N ILE A 121 10.22 -11.94 -11.07
CA ILE A 121 11.00 -12.82 -11.94
C ILE A 121 10.23 -13.13 -13.23
N LEU A 122 8.93 -13.41 -13.11
CA LEU A 122 8.05 -13.67 -14.25
C LEU A 122 7.93 -12.43 -15.16
N TRP A 123 7.77 -11.25 -14.56
CA TRP A 123 7.74 -9.97 -15.25
C TRP A 123 9.02 -9.68 -16.04
N LEU A 124 10.20 -9.89 -15.43
CA LEU A 124 11.48 -9.68 -16.10
C LEU A 124 11.68 -10.69 -17.24
N GLY A 125 11.31 -11.95 -17.03
CA GLY A 125 11.37 -12.98 -18.07
C GLY A 125 10.44 -12.69 -19.27
N TRP A 126 9.24 -12.17 -19.01
CA TRP A 126 8.34 -11.69 -20.07
C TRP A 126 8.97 -10.53 -20.84
N ASN A 127 9.62 -9.58 -20.16
CA ASN A 127 10.31 -8.45 -20.80
C ASN A 127 11.50 -8.86 -21.67
N GLN A 128 12.07 -10.05 -21.45
CA GLN A 128 13.11 -10.66 -22.29
C GLN A 128 12.55 -11.52 -23.43
N ASN A 129 11.22 -11.53 -23.64
CA ASN A 129 10.52 -12.36 -24.63
C ASN A 129 10.74 -13.87 -24.47
N LEU A 130 10.92 -14.36 -23.23
CA LEU A 130 10.99 -15.79 -22.96
C LEU A 130 9.57 -16.38 -23.08
N HIS A 131 9.31 -17.13 -24.16
CA HIS A 131 7.97 -17.61 -24.55
C HIS A 131 7.21 -18.39 -23.44
N GLY A 132 7.89 -18.97 -22.46
CA GLY A 132 7.27 -19.68 -21.33
C GLY A 132 6.75 -18.80 -20.19
N PHE A 133 7.11 -17.51 -20.14
CA PHE A 133 6.89 -16.65 -18.98
C PHE A 133 5.57 -15.87 -19.02
N VAL A 134 4.95 -15.72 -20.20
CA VAL A 134 3.73 -14.91 -20.40
C VAL A 134 2.54 -15.48 -19.63
N LEU A 135 2.29 -16.78 -19.77
CA LEU A 135 1.17 -17.45 -19.09
C LEU A 135 1.38 -17.43 -17.57
N GLY A 136 2.61 -17.70 -17.12
CA GLY A 136 2.98 -17.65 -15.71
C GLY A 136 2.74 -16.27 -15.11
N PHE A 137 3.19 -15.21 -15.79
CA PHE A 137 3.00 -13.83 -15.36
C PHE A 137 1.51 -13.47 -15.21
N HIS A 138 0.67 -13.75 -16.21
CA HIS A 138 -0.76 -13.42 -16.12
C HIS A 138 -1.51 -14.16 -14.99
N ILE A 139 -1.09 -15.37 -14.64
CA ILE A 139 -1.66 -16.11 -13.51
C ILE A 139 -1.19 -15.48 -12.19
N PHE A 140 0.12 -15.25 -12.06
CA PHE A 140 0.70 -14.68 -10.85
C PHE A 140 0.20 -13.27 -10.57
N GLU A 141 0.01 -12.45 -11.61
CA GLU A 141 -0.50 -11.08 -11.48
C GLU A 141 -1.91 -11.03 -10.86
N ARG A 142 -2.78 -11.96 -11.24
CA ARG A 142 -4.14 -12.08 -10.65
C ARG A 142 -4.07 -12.63 -9.23
N LEU A 143 -3.24 -13.65 -9.04
CA LEU A 143 -3.06 -14.30 -7.75
C LEU A 143 -2.52 -13.30 -6.72
N GLN A 144 -1.50 -12.52 -7.08
CA GLN A 144 -0.85 -11.60 -6.17
C GLN A 144 -1.80 -10.52 -5.68
N LEU A 145 -2.64 -9.96 -6.55
CA LEU A 145 -3.56 -8.89 -6.16
C LEU A 145 -4.56 -9.39 -5.14
N VAL A 146 -5.04 -10.62 -5.31
CA VAL A 146 -5.95 -11.26 -4.35
C VAL A 146 -5.21 -11.55 -3.04
N VAL A 147 -4.01 -12.13 -3.08
CA VAL A 147 -3.26 -12.47 -1.87
C VAL A 147 -2.90 -11.21 -1.07
N ILE A 148 -2.41 -10.15 -1.73
CA ILE A 148 -2.08 -8.88 -1.08
C ILE A 148 -3.33 -8.20 -0.54
N ALA A 149 -4.44 -8.16 -1.28
CA ALA A 149 -5.69 -7.59 -0.78
C ALA A 149 -6.23 -8.35 0.44
N VAL A 150 -6.17 -9.68 0.44
CA VAL A 150 -6.53 -10.50 1.59
C VAL A 150 -5.62 -10.22 2.78
N GLN A 151 -4.31 -10.12 2.54
CA GLN A 151 -3.32 -9.78 3.55
C GLN A 151 -3.62 -8.40 4.18
N GLU A 152 -3.84 -7.35 3.38
CA GLU A 152 -4.19 -6.01 3.86
C GLU A 152 -5.53 -6.02 4.62
N THR A 153 -6.54 -6.73 4.10
CA THR A 153 -7.84 -6.89 4.77
C THR A 153 -7.71 -7.56 6.13
N ILE A 154 -6.88 -8.59 6.26
CA ILE A 154 -6.61 -9.26 7.55
C ILE A 154 -5.97 -8.28 8.53
N ILE A 155 -4.97 -7.51 8.10
CA ILE A 155 -4.27 -6.54 8.95
C ILE A 155 -5.24 -5.43 9.41
N SER A 156 -6.00 -4.85 8.49
CA SER A 156 -6.99 -3.82 8.77
C SER A 156 -8.14 -4.35 9.65
N GLY A 157 -8.61 -5.57 9.42
CA GLY A 157 -9.64 -6.22 10.24
C GLY A 157 -9.18 -6.46 11.68
N LEU A 158 -7.96 -6.98 11.86
CA LEU A 158 -7.35 -7.12 13.18
C LEU A 158 -7.20 -5.75 13.87
N TYR A 159 -6.76 -4.73 13.14
CA TYR A 159 -6.65 -3.37 13.67
C TYR A 159 -8.00 -2.84 14.18
N ILE A 160 -9.07 -2.95 13.37
CA ILE A 160 -10.41 -2.52 13.77
C ILE A 160 -10.89 -3.28 15.00
N TRP A 161 -10.66 -4.59 15.06
CA TRP A 161 -11.04 -5.42 16.20
C TRP A 161 -10.34 -4.98 17.49
N GLU A 162 -9.02 -4.74 17.43
CA GLU A 162 -8.19 -4.33 18.57
C GLU A 162 -8.49 -2.89 19.01
N VAL A 163 -8.72 -1.96 18.07
CA VAL A 163 -9.21 -0.60 18.40
C VAL A 163 -10.57 -0.68 19.06
N GLY A 164 -11.50 -1.44 18.48
CA GLY A 164 -12.87 -1.57 18.99
C GLY A 164 -12.94 -2.23 20.38
N HIS A 165 -11.99 -3.11 20.73
CA HIS A 165 -11.91 -3.70 22.08
C HIS A 165 -11.09 -2.83 23.04
N GLY A 166 -9.93 -2.35 22.61
CA GLY A 166 -8.99 -1.60 23.44
C GLY A 166 -9.43 -0.17 23.77
N LEU A 167 -10.16 0.51 22.87
CA LEU A 167 -10.69 1.85 23.13
C LEU A 167 -12.05 1.82 23.85
N LYS A 168 -12.65 0.68 24.18
CA LYS A 168 -13.90 0.64 24.97
C LYS A 168 -13.75 1.37 26.31
N SER A 169 -12.60 1.20 26.98
CA SER A 169 -12.30 1.89 28.24
C SER A 169 -12.11 3.40 28.04
N VAL A 170 -11.44 3.81 26.96
CA VAL A 170 -11.24 5.23 26.61
C VAL A 170 -12.56 5.90 26.23
N ILE A 171 -13.42 5.22 25.47
CA ILE A 171 -14.76 5.68 25.12
C ILE A 171 -15.62 5.84 26.38
N ALA A 172 -15.54 4.91 27.33
CA ALA A 172 -16.26 5.00 28.60
C ALA A 172 -15.85 6.21 29.45
N LEU A 173 -14.59 6.65 29.34
CA LEU A 173 -14.05 7.80 30.08
C LEU A 173 -14.25 9.15 29.36
N ARG A 174 -14.20 9.17 28.02
CA ARG A 174 -14.13 10.42 27.22
C ARG A 174 -15.36 10.71 26.35
N GLY A 175 -16.40 9.87 26.39
CA GLY A 175 -17.71 10.20 25.82
C GLY A 175 -17.77 10.29 24.28
N SER A 176 -18.29 11.39 23.73
CA SER A 176 -18.63 11.56 22.31
C SER A 176 -17.41 11.77 21.39
N GLU A 177 -16.37 12.46 21.84
CA GLU A 177 -15.18 12.77 21.01
C GLU A 177 -14.38 11.53 20.64
N ALA A 178 -14.11 10.64 21.61
CA ALA A 178 -13.43 9.37 21.37
C ALA A 178 -14.23 8.46 20.41
N ARG A 179 -15.56 8.48 20.49
CA ARG A 179 -16.43 7.74 19.56
C ARG A 179 -16.34 8.28 18.14
N ALA A 180 -16.26 9.61 17.97
CA ALA A 180 -16.10 10.22 16.66
C ALA A 180 -14.78 9.77 16.00
N VAL A 181 -13.66 9.81 16.73
CA VAL A 181 -12.36 9.36 16.20
C VAL A 181 -12.37 7.88 15.84
N VAL A 182 -12.92 7.01 16.69
CA VAL A 182 -13.03 5.57 16.38
C VAL A 182 -13.88 5.33 15.13
N ARG A 183 -14.99 6.06 14.95
CA ARG A 183 -15.80 5.97 13.74
C ARG A 183 -15.02 6.37 12.50
N GLU A 184 -14.25 7.45 12.56
CA GLU A 184 -13.41 7.88 11.43
C GLU A 184 -12.32 6.84 11.10
N LEU A 185 -11.69 6.23 12.12
CA LEU A 185 -10.73 5.14 11.93
C LEU A 185 -11.35 3.96 11.17
N ILE A 186 -12.58 3.58 11.53
CA ILE A 186 -13.31 2.50 10.85
C ILE A 186 -13.62 2.89 9.40
N ILE A 187 -14.12 4.11 9.17
CA ILE A 187 -14.43 4.61 7.82
C ILE A 187 -13.18 4.58 6.93
N ILE A 188 -12.03 5.06 7.43
CA ILE A 188 -10.80 5.09 6.64
C ILE A 188 -10.32 3.67 6.29
N ASN A 189 -10.35 2.73 7.24
CA ASN A 189 -9.96 1.35 6.94
C ASN A 189 -10.95 0.68 5.96
N ALA A 190 -12.25 0.99 6.05
CA ALA A 190 -13.22 0.51 5.06
C ALA A 190 -12.94 1.06 3.66
N LEU A 191 -12.55 2.34 3.54
CA LEU A 191 -12.13 2.92 2.26
C LEU A 191 -10.88 2.23 1.69
N VAL A 192 -9.91 1.85 2.52
CA VAL A 192 -8.73 1.08 2.08
C VAL A 192 -9.15 -0.27 1.47
N ILE A 193 -10.05 -1.00 2.12
CA ILE A 193 -10.57 -2.28 1.59
C ILE A 193 -11.34 -2.07 0.28
N LEU A 194 -12.12 -1.00 0.16
CA LEU A 194 -12.82 -0.68 -1.10
C LEU A 194 -11.85 -0.37 -2.24
N LEU A 195 -10.72 0.29 -1.94
CA LEU A 195 -9.65 0.54 -2.90
C LEU A 195 -8.94 -0.76 -3.35
N ASP A 196 -8.84 -1.77 -2.48
CA ASP A 196 -8.36 -3.10 -2.89
C ASP A 196 -9.33 -3.79 -3.84
N LEU A 197 -10.62 -3.75 -3.53
CA LEU A 197 -11.65 -4.35 -4.37
C LEU A 197 -11.70 -3.69 -5.76
N SER A 198 -11.46 -2.38 -5.85
CA SER A 198 -11.40 -1.70 -7.15
C SER A 198 -10.19 -2.14 -8.00
N LEU A 199 -9.03 -2.38 -7.37
CA LEU A 199 -7.86 -2.94 -8.06
C LEU A 199 -8.12 -4.34 -8.60
N ILE A 200 -8.69 -5.22 -7.77
CA ILE A 200 -9.07 -6.58 -8.19
C ILE A 200 -10.03 -6.50 -9.38
N THR A 201 -11.10 -5.71 -9.28
CA THR A 201 -12.11 -5.59 -10.34
C THR A 201 -11.49 -5.15 -11.68
N THR A 202 -10.50 -4.25 -11.64
CA THR A 202 -9.83 -3.76 -12.86
C THR A 202 -9.07 -4.87 -13.59
N VAL A 203 -8.46 -5.81 -12.85
CA VAL A 203 -7.74 -6.94 -13.46
C VAL A 203 -8.68 -8.01 -13.99
N TYR A 204 -9.73 -8.35 -13.25
CA TYR A 204 -10.67 -9.39 -13.66
C TYR A 204 -11.58 -8.96 -14.82
N THR A 205 -11.71 -7.66 -15.07
CA THR A 205 -12.37 -7.12 -16.29
C THR A 205 -11.46 -7.10 -17.53
N GLY A 206 -10.20 -7.58 -17.42
CA GLY A 206 -9.27 -7.70 -18.54
C GLY A 206 -8.53 -6.40 -18.91
N HIS A 207 -8.65 -5.35 -18.11
CA HIS A 207 -8.03 -4.04 -18.39
C HIS A 207 -6.64 -3.90 -17.77
N LEU A 208 -5.71 -4.75 -18.19
CA LEU A 208 -4.32 -4.80 -17.69
C LEU A 208 -3.62 -3.44 -17.71
N ASN A 209 -3.68 -2.73 -18.84
CA ASN A 209 -3.01 -1.44 -19.01
C ASN A 209 -3.57 -0.36 -18.06
N ILE A 210 -4.88 -0.43 -17.77
CA ILE A 210 -5.53 0.49 -16.84
C ILE A 210 -5.12 0.14 -15.42
N GLN A 211 -5.10 -1.14 -15.06
CA GLN A 211 -4.65 -1.57 -13.73
C GLN A 211 -3.23 -1.12 -13.43
N ILE A 212 -2.26 -1.38 -14.32
CA ILE A 212 -0.85 -1.00 -14.10
C ILE A 212 -0.72 0.50 -13.81
N THR A 213 -1.53 1.33 -14.47
CA THR A 213 -1.57 2.78 -14.24
C THR A 213 -2.32 3.17 -12.95
N TYR A 214 -3.42 2.48 -12.68
CA TYR A 214 -4.32 2.78 -11.56
C TYR A 214 -3.72 2.37 -10.21
N GLN A 215 -2.87 1.33 -10.20
CA GLN A 215 -2.25 0.78 -9.01
C GLN A 215 -1.43 1.80 -8.20
N PRO A 216 -0.41 2.51 -8.75
CA PRO A 216 0.33 3.51 -7.99
C PRO A 216 -0.56 4.64 -7.46
N LEU A 217 -1.59 5.03 -8.21
CA LEU A 217 -2.56 6.03 -7.74
C LEU A 217 -3.29 5.52 -6.50
N VAL A 218 -3.84 4.31 -6.55
CA VAL A 218 -4.53 3.70 -5.40
C VAL A 218 -3.60 3.60 -4.20
N TYR A 219 -2.38 3.10 -4.37
CA TYR A 219 -1.41 3.01 -3.27
C TYR A 219 -1.07 4.40 -2.72
N SER A 220 -0.88 5.43 -3.55
CA SER A 220 -0.65 6.80 -3.07
C SER A 220 -1.79 7.33 -2.20
N VAL A 221 -3.05 7.01 -2.55
CA VAL A 221 -4.22 7.38 -1.75
C VAL A 221 -4.26 6.59 -0.44
N LYS A 222 -3.97 5.28 -0.48
CA LYS A 222 -3.89 4.46 0.73
C LYS A 222 -2.82 4.98 1.70
N LEU A 223 -1.65 5.38 1.19
CA LEU A 223 -0.58 6.01 1.97
C LEU A 223 -1.04 7.32 2.63
N LYS A 224 -1.85 8.13 1.93
CA LYS A 224 -2.43 9.36 2.50
C LYS A 224 -3.41 9.04 3.63
N LEU A 225 -4.28 8.06 3.42
CA LEU A 225 -5.24 7.57 4.42
C LEU A 225 -4.52 7.01 5.65
N GLU A 226 -3.46 6.23 5.44
CA GLU A 226 -2.58 5.67 6.47
C GLU A 226 -1.99 6.77 7.37
N PHE A 227 -1.46 7.83 6.74
CA PHE A 227 -0.90 8.98 7.45
C PHE A 227 -1.94 9.73 8.30
N ILE A 228 -3.16 9.92 7.78
CA ILE A 228 -4.27 10.54 8.53
C ILE A 228 -4.62 9.68 9.75
N VAL A 229 -4.73 8.37 9.57
CA VAL A 229 -5.06 7.44 10.65
C VAL A 229 -4.02 7.48 11.75
N LEU A 230 -2.72 7.42 11.40
CA LEU A 230 -1.67 7.45 12.42
C LEU A 230 -1.75 8.74 13.25
N ASN A 231 -1.86 9.90 12.61
CA ASN A 231 -1.91 11.16 13.34
C ASN A 231 -3.10 11.20 14.31
N LYS A 232 -4.29 10.76 13.87
CA LYS A 232 -5.47 10.67 14.74
C LYS A 232 -5.27 9.69 15.91
N LEU A 233 -4.65 8.55 15.64
CA LEU A 233 -4.35 7.56 16.68
C LEU A 233 -3.39 8.12 17.74
N VAL A 234 -2.32 8.79 17.31
CA VAL A 234 -1.35 9.42 18.21
C VAL A 234 -2.01 10.49 19.06
N THR A 235 -2.89 11.33 18.49
CA THR A 235 -3.63 12.34 19.26
C THR A 235 -4.50 11.72 20.36
N VAL A 236 -5.17 10.59 20.09
CA VAL A 236 -5.98 9.90 21.11
C VAL A 236 -5.10 9.28 22.20
N LEU A 237 -3.95 8.73 21.83
CA LEU A 237 -3.02 8.10 22.77
C LEU A 237 -2.23 9.11 23.60
N SER A 238 -1.80 10.24 23.03
CA SER A 238 -1.03 11.28 23.75
C SER A 238 -1.87 12.06 24.75
N GLN A 239 -3.19 12.00 24.63
CA GLN A 239 -4.12 12.57 25.61
C GLN A 239 -4.41 11.60 26.78
N ARG A 240 -3.81 10.40 26.78
CA ARG A 240 -3.95 9.41 27.84
C ARG A 240 -2.99 9.70 29.02
N ASP A 241 -1.93 10.44 28.78
CA ASP A 241 -0.93 10.89 29.77
C ASP A 241 -1.20 12.36 30.16
#